data_AF-A0A6G3XK36-F1
#
_entry.id   AF-A0A6G3XK36-F1
#
_cell.length_a   1.000
_cell.length_b   1.000
_cell.length_c   1.000
_cell.angle_alpha   90.00
_cell.angle_beta   90.00
_cell.angle_gamma   90.00
#
_symmetry.space_group_name_H-M   'P 1'
#
loop_
_entity.id
_entity.type
_entity.pdbx_description
1 polymer ?
#
loop_
_entity_poly.entity_id
_entity_poly.type
_entity_poly.pdbx_seq_one_letter_code
_entity_poly.pdbx_strand_id
1 'polypeptide(L)'
;VPMRSELRMRFSYGRVTPWVHKVDNRTVAVAGPDSVWLDTEAETYGKNLTTYSDFTVGPGERVAFTISWQPSHHGPPALPEPEGSLEATELFWREWVDQCTYHGPYREAVVRSLITLKALTYAPTGGIVAAPTTSLPEEIGGVRNWDYRYTWLRDAAITLSSLLRTGYREEARAWREWL
;
A
#
# COMPACT_ATOMS: atom_id res chain seq x y z
N VAL A 1 -22.19 -15.50 9.25
CA VAL A 1 -21.09 -16.38 8.78
C VAL A 1 -19.94 -16.29 9.76
N PRO A 2 -19.49 -17.40 10.38
CA PRO A 2 -18.30 -17.38 11.23
C PRO A 2 -17.04 -17.13 10.37
N MET A 3 -16.17 -16.25 10.86
CA MET A 3 -14.97 -15.78 10.15
C MET A 3 -13.76 -15.80 11.10
N ARG A 4 -12.57 -15.99 10.53
CA ARG A 4 -11.29 -15.84 11.22
C ARG A 4 -10.36 -14.93 10.44
N SER A 5 -9.76 -13.97 11.13
CA SER A 5 -8.65 -13.16 10.61
C SER A 5 -7.32 -13.69 11.15
N GLU A 6 -6.30 -13.75 10.29
CA GLU A 6 -4.92 -14.07 10.68
C GLU A 6 -3.97 -12.97 10.19
N LEU A 7 -3.33 -12.25 11.11
CA LEU A 7 -2.35 -11.22 10.80
C LEU A 7 -0.95 -11.64 11.27
N ARG A 8 -0.06 -11.89 10.31
CA ARG A 8 1.35 -12.22 10.53
C ARG A 8 2.25 -11.08 10.06
N MET A 9 2.62 -10.22 11.00
CA MET A 9 3.48 -9.07 10.71
C MET A 9 4.95 -9.49 10.69
N ARG A 10 5.67 -9.10 9.64
CA ARG A 10 7.12 -9.26 9.52
C ARG A 10 7.75 -8.01 8.91
N PHE A 11 8.72 -7.46 9.62
CA PHE A 11 9.42 -6.25 9.23
C PHE A 11 10.82 -6.58 8.70
N SER A 12 11.48 -5.60 8.09
CA SER A 12 12.84 -5.74 7.58
C SER A 12 13.00 -7.00 6.71
N TYR A 13 12.18 -7.13 5.67
CA TYR A 13 12.27 -8.24 4.70
C TYR A 13 11.99 -9.63 5.28
N GLY A 14 11.05 -9.72 6.21
CA GLY A 14 10.75 -11.00 6.86
C GLY A 14 11.64 -11.32 8.05
N ARG A 15 12.73 -10.57 8.29
CA ARG A 15 13.74 -10.89 9.30
C ARG A 15 13.31 -10.57 10.72
N VAL A 16 12.44 -9.59 10.91
CA VAL A 16 12.05 -9.10 12.23
C VAL A 16 10.60 -9.49 12.52
N THR A 17 10.41 -10.22 13.62
CA THR A 17 9.09 -10.44 14.21
C THR A 17 8.86 -9.34 15.25
N PRO A 18 7.78 -8.54 15.14
CA PRO A 18 7.54 -7.43 16.05
C PRO A 18 7.14 -7.92 17.45
N TRP A 19 7.35 -7.08 18.45
CA TRP A 19 6.71 -7.22 19.76
C TRP A 19 5.28 -6.68 19.68
N VAL A 20 4.30 -7.53 19.99
CA VAL A 20 2.86 -7.18 19.91
C VAL A 20 2.29 -7.04 21.32
N HIS A 21 1.60 -5.93 21.58
CA HIS A 21 0.94 -5.64 22.86
C HIS A 21 -0.31 -4.76 22.65
N LYS A 22 -1.02 -4.48 23.74
CA LYS A 22 -2.21 -3.60 23.73
C LYS A 22 -1.86 -2.22 24.30
N VAL A 23 -2.34 -1.17 23.64
CA VAL A 23 -2.34 0.22 24.14
C VAL A 23 -3.75 0.75 23.98
N ASP A 24 -4.40 1.16 25.07
CA ASP A 24 -5.81 1.63 25.06
C ASP A 24 -6.75 0.71 24.28
N ASN A 25 -6.60 -0.61 24.51
CA ASN A 25 -7.33 -1.70 23.84
C ASN A 25 -7.01 -1.90 22.33
N ARG A 26 -6.14 -1.09 21.74
CA ARG A 26 -5.67 -1.21 20.35
C ARG A 26 -4.49 -2.17 20.25
N THR A 27 -4.40 -2.93 19.17
CA THR A 27 -3.29 -3.88 18.97
C THR A 27 -2.12 -3.20 18.29
N VAL A 28 -0.96 -3.17 18.94
CA VAL A 28 0.23 -2.48 18.45
C VAL A 28 1.36 -3.48 18.26
N ALA A 29 1.99 -3.43 17.09
CA ALA A 29 3.19 -4.19 16.77
C ALA A 29 4.36 -3.23 16.59
N VAL A 30 5.42 -3.42 17.38
CA VAL A 30 6.64 -2.59 17.32
C VAL A 30 7.83 -3.42 16.84
N ALA A 31 8.53 -2.91 15.84
CA ALA A 31 9.73 -3.51 15.26
C ALA A 31 10.82 -2.45 15.06
N GLY A 32 11.59 -2.17 16.11
CA GLY A 32 12.64 -1.15 16.07
C GLY A 32 12.06 0.25 15.81
N PRO A 33 12.42 0.93 14.71
CA PRO A 33 11.90 2.25 14.39
C PRO A 33 10.46 2.25 13.88
N ASP A 34 9.90 1.08 13.56
CA ASP A 34 8.58 0.94 12.95
C ASP A 34 7.53 0.53 13.98
N SER A 35 6.32 1.08 13.85
CA SER A 35 5.13 0.57 14.53
C SER A 35 3.97 0.39 13.55
N VAL A 36 3.16 -0.63 13.80
CA VAL A 36 1.89 -0.89 13.11
C VAL A 36 0.78 -1.01 14.14
N TRP A 37 -0.29 -0.26 13.93
CA TRP A 37 -1.49 -0.24 14.74
C TRP A 37 -2.60 -0.95 13.99
N LEU A 38 -3.15 -2.00 14.59
CA LEU A 38 -4.32 -2.71 14.13
C LEU A 38 -5.54 -2.24 14.93
N ASP A 39 -6.49 -1.64 14.23
CA ASP A 39 -7.77 -1.19 14.76
C ASP A 39 -8.91 -1.99 14.13
N THR A 40 -9.73 -2.58 14.98
CA THR A 40 -10.88 -3.41 14.61
C THR A 40 -11.83 -3.55 15.80
N GLU A 41 -13.12 -3.74 15.52
CA GLU A 41 -14.14 -4.06 16.53
C GLU A 41 -14.06 -5.53 16.99
N ALA A 42 -13.44 -6.39 16.19
CA ALA A 42 -13.27 -7.80 16.53
C ALA A 42 -12.22 -7.95 17.65
N GLU A 43 -12.53 -8.74 18.67
CA GLU A 43 -11.56 -9.06 19.71
C GLU A 43 -10.33 -9.74 19.07
N THR A 44 -9.14 -9.30 19.49
CA THR A 44 -7.86 -9.81 18.95
C THR A 44 -7.08 -10.55 20.03
N TYR A 45 -6.48 -11.68 19.69
CA TYR A 45 -5.59 -12.41 20.59
C TYR A 45 -4.33 -12.90 19.87
N GLY A 46 -3.24 -13.07 20.63
CA GLY A 46 -1.96 -13.54 20.11
C GLY A 46 -1.78 -15.05 20.27
N LYS A 47 -1.33 -15.73 19.21
CA LYS A 47 -0.90 -17.15 19.27
C LYS A 47 0.18 -17.40 18.22
N ASN A 48 1.23 -18.16 18.54
CA ASN A 48 2.28 -18.57 17.57
C ASN A 48 2.82 -17.40 16.70
N LEU A 49 3.17 -16.27 17.34
CA LEU A 49 3.69 -15.07 16.66
C LEU A 49 2.75 -14.52 15.55
N THR A 50 1.44 -14.70 15.75
CA THR A 50 0.34 -14.30 14.86
C THR A 50 -0.76 -13.64 15.70
N THR A 51 -1.36 -12.57 15.18
CA THR A 51 -2.55 -11.95 15.76
C THR A 51 -3.79 -12.54 15.09
N TYR A 52 -4.73 -13.03 15.88
CA TYR A 52 -5.96 -13.65 15.42
C TYR A 52 -7.18 -12.86 15.89
N SER A 53 -8.26 -12.96 15.12
CA SER A 53 -9.61 -12.59 15.55
C SER A 53 -10.60 -13.63 15.05
N ASP A 54 -11.49 -14.07 15.94
CA ASP A 54 -12.63 -14.92 15.63
C ASP A 54 -13.91 -14.11 15.82
N PHE A 55 -14.74 -14.03 14.80
CA PHE A 55 -15.96 -13.21 14.83
C PHE A 55 -17.03 -13.78 13.90
N THR A 56 -18.25 -13.29 14.01
CA THR A 56 -19.35 -13.66 13.10
C THR A 56 -19.83 -12.41 12.39
N VAL A 57 -20.12 -12.53 11.09
CA VAL A 57 -20.71 -11.45 10.30
C VAL A 57 -22.13 -11.83 9.91
N GLY A 58 -23.12 -11.06 10.36
CA GLY A 58 -24.53 -11.18 10.00
C GLY A 58 -24.88 -10.48 8.68
N PRO A 59 -26.10 -10.69 8.15
CA PRO A 59 -26.58 -9.95 6.99
C PRO A 59 -26.57 -8.43 7.25
N GLY A 60 -25.92 -7.66 6.38
CA GLY A 60 -25.79 -6.20 6.50
C GLY A 60 -24.73 -5.72 7.50
N GLU A 61 -24.15 -6.62 8.29
CA GLU A 61 -23.06 -6.30 9.21
C GLU A 61 -21.75 -6.15 8.44
N ARG A 62 -20.91 -5.21 8.89
CA ARG A 62 -19.57 -4.95 8.35
C ARG A 62 -18.59 -4.92 9.50
N VAL A 63 -17.47 -5.60 9.35
CA VAL A 63 -16.37 -5.60 10.32
C VAL A 63 -15.12 -5.10 9.60
N ALA A 64 -14.57 -3.97 10.07
CA ALA A 64 -13.39 -3.38 9.50
C ALA A 64 -12.12 -3.84 10.23
N PHE A 65 -11.05 -4.01 9.45
CA PHE A 65 -9.69 -4.17 9.94
C PHE A 65 -8.84 -3.08 9.28
N THR A 66 -8.26 -2.22 10.09
CA THR A 66 -7.46 -1.10 9.60
C THR A 66 -6.06 -1.17 10.17
N ILE A 67 -5.07 -0.88 9.33
CA ILE A 67 -3.65 -0.99 9.65
C ILE A 67 -3.02 0.36 9.39
N SER A 68 -2.49 0.98 10.45
CA SER A 68 -1.78 2.25 10.37
C SER A 68 -0.31 2.06 10.70
N TRP A 69 0.60 2.50 9.81
CA TRP A 69 2.03 2.52 10.07
C TRP A 69 2.48 3.92 10.51
N GLN A 70 3.41 3.98 11.47
CA GLN A 70 4.13 5.20 11.83
C GLN A 70 5.46 4.87 12.53
N PRO A 71 6.39 5.83 12.64
CA PRO A 71 7.56 5.68 13.50
C PRO A 71 7.17 5.30 14.94
N SER A 72 7.85 4.32 15.54
CA SER A 72 7.49 3.74 16.84
C SER A 72 7.62 4.68 18.02
N HIS A 73 8.33 5.80 17.86
CA HIS A 73 8.50 6.83 18.88
C HIS A 73 7.38 7.88 18.86
N HIS A 74 6.45 7.81 17.91
CA HIS A 74 5.26 8.66 17.91
C HIS A 74 4.18 8.08 18.84
N GLY A 75 3.35 8.97 19.41
CA GLY A 75 2.15 8.58 20.15
C GLY A 75 1.11 7.89 19.26
N PRO A 76 0.03 7.32 19.82
CA PRO A 76 -0.98 6.59 19.06
C PRO A 76 -1.51 7.39 17.86
N PRO A 77 -1.64 6.80 16.66
CA PRO A 77 -2.21 7.50 15.51
C PRO A 77 -3.70 7.77 15.76
N ALA A 78 -4.27 8.71 15.01
CA ALA A 78 -5.71 8.93 15.02
C ALA A 78 -6.47 7.62 14.75
N LEU A 79 -7.67 7.48 15.32
CA LEU A 79 -8.53 6.35 15.01
C LEU A 79 -8.93 6.43 13.53
N PRO A 80 -8.74 5.35 12.75
CA PRO A 80 -9.13 5.33 11.36
C PRO A 80 -10.65 5.31 11.22
N GLU A 81 -11.14 5.94 10.15
CA GLU A 81 -12.54 5.90 9.73
C GLU A 81 -12.59 5.05 8.46
N PRO A 82 -12.91 3.74 8.54
CA PRO A 82 -12.69 2.79 7.45
C PRO A 82 -13.51 3.12 6.20
N GLU A 83 -14.78 3.45 6.39
CA GLU A 83 -15.73 3.80 5.34
C GLU A 83 -15.31 5.08 4.61
N GLY A 84 -15.02 6.14 5.36
CA GLY A 84 -14.55 7.41 4.82
C GLY A 84 -13.19 7.29 4.13
N SER A 85 -12.30 6.43 4.63
CA SER A 85 -11.01 6.14 3.97
C SER A 85 -11.22 5.43 2.63
N LEU A 86 -12.19 4.51 2.55
CA LEU A 86 -12.56 3.84 1.30
C LEU A 86 -13.18 4.84 0.31
N GLU A 87 -14.16 5.63 0.76
CA GLU A 87 -14.81 6.66 -0.07
C GLU A 87 -13.81 7.67 -0.62
N ALA A 88 -12.91 8.18 0.23
CA ALA A 88 -11.86 9.11 -0.19
C ALA A 88 -10.90 8.47 -1.21
N THR A 89 -10.55 7.20 -1.02
CA THR A 89 -9.70 6.46 -1.97
C THR A 89 -10.39 6.28 -3.32
N GLU A 90 -11.66 5.90 -3.32
CA GLU A 90 -12.44 5.76 -4.55
C GLU A 90 -12.59 7.09 -5.28
N LEU A 91 -12.93 8.17 -4.57
CA LEU A 91 -13.08 9.49 -5.15
C LEU A 91 -11.78 9.95 -5.79
N PHE A 92 -10.66 9.85 -5.07
CA PHE A 92 -9.35 10.20 -5.58
C PHE A 92 -9.04 9.49 -6.91
N TRP A 93 -9.25 8.16 -6.98
CA TRP A 93 -8.95 7.41 -8.19
C TRP A 93 -9.91 7.71 -9.33
N ARG A 94 -11.19 7.97 -9.06
CA ARG A 94 -12.16 8.38 -10.09
C ARG A 94 -11.80 9.74 -10.67
N GLU A 95 -11.56 10.74 -9.83
CA GLU A 95 -11.16 12.08 -10.25
C GLU A 95 -9.82 12.08 -10.99
N TRP A 96 -8.87 11.25 -10.55
CA TRP A 96 -7.60 11.10 -11.22
C TRP A 96 -7.77 10.49 -12.61
N VAL A 97 -8.49 9.37 -12.74
CA VAL A 97 -8.74 8.68 -14.01
C VAL A 97 -9.49 9.55 -15.02
N ASP A 98 -10.39 10.42 -14.56
CA ASP A 98 -11.17 11.31 -15.41
C ASP A 98 -10.32 12.35 -16.16
N GLN A 99 -9.08 12.58 -15.74
CA GLN A 99 -8.11 13.42 -16.44
C GLN A 99 -7.50 12.74 -17.67
N CYS A 100 -7.69 11.42 -17.83
CA CYS A 100 -7.12 10.65 -18.94
C CYS A 100 -7.66 11.10 -20.30
N THR A 101 -6.77 11.59 -21.17
CA THR A 101 -7.13 12.07 -22.52
C THR A 101 -7.17 10.97 -23.59
N TYR A 102 -7.03 9.69 -23.20
CA TYR A 102 -7.08 8.58 -24.14
C TYR A 102 -8.53 8.12 -24.38
N HIS A 103 -8.98 8.25 -25.63
CA HIS A 103 -10.32 7.85 -26.08
C HIS A 103 -10.31 6.70 -27.10
N GLY A 104 -9.19 5.99 -27.21
CA GLY A 104 -9.06 4.85 -28.13
C GLY A 104 -9.78 3.59 -27.64
N PRO A 105 -9.81 2.52 -28.46
CA PRO A 105 -10.58 1.30 -28.19
C PRO A 105 -10.12 0.52 -26.95
N TYR A 106 -8.89 0.75 -26.47
CA TYR A 106 -8.31 0.03 -25.33
C TYR A 106 -8.37 0.81 -24.01
N ARG A 107 -9.34 1.72 -23.86
CA ARG A 107 -9.34 2.68 -22.74
C ARG A 107 -9.26 2.02 -21.38
N GLU A 108 -10.01 0.95 -21.15
CA GLU A 108 -10.02 0.24 -19.87
C GLU A 108 -8.64 -0.32 -19.51
N ALA A 109 -7.97 -0.97 -20.46
CA ALA A 109 -6.62 -1.50 -20.27
C ALA A 109 -5.61 -0.37 -20.02
N VAL A 110 -5.70 0.73 -20.78
CA VAL A 110 -4.83 1.90 -20.61
C VAL A 110 -5.03 2.52 -19.22
N VAL A 111 -6.27 2.76 -18.80
CA VAL A 111 -6.59 3.29 -17.47
C VAL A 111 -6.05 2.37 -16.37
N ARG A 112 -6.25 1.06 -16.48
CA ARG A 112 -5.72 0.10 -15.51
C ARG A 112 -4.19 0.17 -15.40
N SER A 113 -3.49 0.24 -16.54
CA SER A 113 -2.03 0.40 -16.56
C SER A 113 -1.58 1.73 -15.95
N LEU A 114 -2.29 2.83 -16.24
CA LEU A 114 -1.98 4.14 -15.69
C LEU A 114 -2.17 4.19 -14.17
N ILE A 115 -3.23 3.58 -13.63
CA ILE A 115 -3.42 3.42 -12.18
C ILE A 115 -2.22 2.69 -11.58
N THR A 116 -1.79 1.59 -12.19
CA THR A 116 -0.60 0.85 -11.73
C THR A 116 0.63 1.74 -11.73
N LEU A 117 0.92 2.44 -12.82
CA LEU A 117 2.08 3.34 -12.93
C LEU A 117 2.05 4.48 -11.90
N LYS A 118 0.87 5.07 -11.67
CA LYS A 118 0.68 6.09 -10.64
C LYS A 118 0.95 5.53 -9.24
N ALA A 119 0.50 4.31 -8.95
CA ALA A 119 0.73 3.64 -7.67
C ALA A 119 2.22 3.30 -7.41
N LEU A 120 3.08 3.31 -8.44
CA LEU A 120 4.54 3.17 -8.28
C LEU A 120 5.25 4.48 -7.92
N THR A 121 4.53 5.59 -7.86
CA THR A 121 5.09 6.90 -7.51
C THR A 121 5.06 7.09 -6.00
N TYR A 122 6.22 7.29 -5.39
CA TYR A 122 6.34 7.69 -4.00
C TYR A 122 5.85 9.13 -3.84
N ALA A 123 4.61 9.28 -3.39
CA ALA A 123 3.91 10.57 -3.35
C ALA A 123 4.69 11.73 -2.69
N PRO A 124 5.45 11.52 -1.59
CA PRO A 124 6.17 12.62 -0.94
C PRO A 124 7.26 13.29 -1.78
N THR A 125 7.87 12.57 -2.72
CA THR A 125 8.94 13.14 -3.55
C THR A 125 8.65 13.08 -5.05
N GLY A 126 7.90 12.09 -5.53
CA GLY A 126 7.72 11.83 -6.96
C GLY A 126 8.69 10.79 -7.53
N GLY A 127 9.52 10.15 -6.69
CA GLY A 127 10.36 9.02 -7.10
C GLY A 127 9.49 7.85 -7.57
N ILE A 128 9.81 7.26 -8.73
CA ILE A 128 9.03 6.17 -9.33
C ILE A 128 9.83 4.89 -9.19
N VAL A 129 9.28 3.87 -8.52
CA VAL A 129 9.93 2.56 -8.41
C VAL A 129 9.70 1.74 -9.68
N ALA A 130 10.63 0.87 -10.04
CA ALA A 130 10.46 0.01 -11.22
C ALA A 130 9.31 -1.00 -11.03
N ALA A 131 9.18 -1.60 -9.84
CA ALA A 131 8.04 -2.43 -9.44
C ALA A 131 7.96 -2.56 -7.91
N PRO A 132 6.78 -2.85 -7.32
CA PRO A 132 6.61 -3.04 -5.89
C PRO A 132 6.92 -4.49 -5.48
N THR A 133 7.92 -5.10 -6.11
CA THR A 133 8.31 -6.51 -5.89
C THR A 133 9.74 -6.58 -5.39
N THR A 134 9.95 -7.39 -4.35
CA THR A 134 11.29 -7.77 -3.91
C THR A 134 11.60 -9.17 -4.42
N SER A 135 12.86 -9.42 -4.79
CA SER A 135 13.39 -10.78 -4.94
C SER A 135 12.82 -11.64 -6.08
N LEU A 136 12.19 -11.04 -7.09
CA LEU A 136 11.88 -11.75 -8.34
C LEU A 136 13.08 -11.65 -9.28
N PRO A 137 13.76 -12.76 -9.60
CA PRO A 137 14.83 -12.70 -10.59
C PRO A 137 14.23 -12.42 -11.97
N GLU A 138 14.97 -11.69 -12.81
CA GLU A 138 14.59 -11.45 -14.21
C GLU A 138 14.42 -12.78 -14.96
N GLU A 139 15.19 -13.79 -14.57
CA GLU A 139 15.16 -15.15 -15.07
C GLU A 139 15.38 -16.14 -13.92
N ILE A 140 14.56 -17.19 -13.83
CA ILE A 140 14.70 -18.23 -12.78
C ILE A 140 16.08 -18.89 -12.90
N GLY A 141 16.90 -18.79 -11.86
CA GLY A 141 18.26 -19.32 -11.83
C GLY A 141 19.33 -18.43 -12.49
N GLY A 142 18.92 -17.28 -13.05
CA GLY A 142 19.84 -16.29 -13.61
C GLY A 142 20.52 -15.42 -12.55
N VAL A 143 21.52 -14.64 -12.99
CA VAL A 143 22.31 -13.73 -12.13
C VAL A 143 21.70 -12.33 -11.98
N ARG A 144 20.62 -12.03 -12.71
CA ARG A 144 19.95 -10.72 -12.71
C ARG A 144 18.84 -10.70 -11.67
N ASN A 145 19.21 -10.48 -10.42
CA ASN A 145 18.33 -10.48 -9.24
C ASN A 145 18.19 -9.08 -8.62
N TRP A 146 18.05 -8.06 -9.47
CA TRP A 146 17.91 -6.67 -9.03
C TRP A 146 16.66 -6.47 -8.17
N ASP A 147 16.75 -5.50 -7.26
CA ASP A 147 15.61 -5.09 -6.46
C ASP A 147 14.85 -3.98 -7.19
N TYR A 148 13.60 -4.27 -7.56
CA TYR A 148 12.80 -3.39 -8.41
C TYR A 148 12.13 -2.25 -7.63
N ARG A 149 12.27 -2.23 -6.30
CA ARG A 149 11.68 -1.20 -5.44
C ARG A 149 12.48 0.10 -5.43
N TYR A 150 13.54 0.19 -6.23
CA TYR A 150 14.34 1.40 -6.40
C TYR A 150 13.96 2.15 -7.69
N THR A 151 14.28 3.44 -7.72
CA THR A 151 14.06 4.28 -8.89
C THR A 151 15.18 4.12 -9.90
N TRP A 152 14.84 3.58 -11.07
CA TRP A 152 15.74 3.48 -12.22
C TRP A 152 15.33 4.53 -13.25
N LEU A 153 16.30 5.33 -13.73
CA LEU A 153 16.03 6.45 -14.63
C LEU A 153 15.29 6.01 -15.91
N ARG A 154 15.63 4.84 -16.45
CA ARG A 154 14.98 4.28 -17.65
C ARG A 154 13.49 4.01 -17.39
N ASP A 155 13.19 3.29 -16.31
CA ASP A 155 11.85 2.86 -15.94
C ASP A 155 10.97 4.07 -15.56
N ALA A 156 11.54 5.04 -14.86
CA ALA A 156 10.87 6.31 -14.57
C ALA A 156 10.58 7.10 -15.86
N ALA A 157 11.52 7.18 -16.80
CA ALA A 157 11.32 7.88 -18.07
C ALA A 157 10.21 7.25 -18.93
N ILE A 158 10.14 5.91 -18.98
CA ILE A 158 9.07 5.19 -19.69
C ILE A 158 7.70 5.45 -19.02
N THR A 159 7.67 5.42 -17.69
CA THR A 159 6.46 5.71 -16.90
C THR A 159 5.97 7.13 -17.17
N LEU A 160 6.85 8.12 -17.09
CA LEU A 160 6.52 9.52 -17.36
C LEU A 160 6.08 9.76 -18.80
N SER A 161 6.75 9.16 -19.78
CA SER A 161 6.33 9.24 -21.18
C SER A 161 4.88 8.76 -21.36
N SER A 162 4.51 7.68 -20.66
CA SER A 162 3.15 7.12 -20.70
C SER A 162 2.12 8.04 -20.05
N LEU A 163 2.44 8.58 -18.88
CA LEU A 163 1.60 9.55 -18.16
C LEU A 163 1.39 10.84 -18.98
N LEU A 164 2.47 11.41 -19.52
CA LEU A 164 2.41 12.64 -20.33
C LEU A 164 1.59 12.48 -21.60
N ARG A 165 1.71 11.32 -22.28
CA ARG A 165 0.92 11.01 -23.50
C ARG A 165 -0.57 10.86 -23.22
N THR A 166 -0.97 10.71 -21.96
CA THR A 166 -2.35 10.49 -21.54
C THR A 166 -2.91 11.62 -20.68
N GLY A 167 -2.22 12.77 -20.60
CA GLY A 167 -2.73 14.00 -20.00
C GLY A 167 -2.16 14.34 -18.62
N TYR A 168 -1.41 13.43 -18.00
CA TYR A 168 -0.93 13.56 -16.62
C TYR A 168 0.39 14.34 -16.54
N ARG A 169 0.30 15.62 -16.19
CA ARG A 169 1.45 16.55 -16.15
C ARG A 169 2.01 16.79 -14.74
N GLU A 170 1.20 16.63 -13.70
CA GLU A 170 1.63 16.90 -12.32
C GLU A 170 2.65 15.85 -11.85
N GLU A 171 2.49 14.59 -12.26
CA GLU A 171 3.45 13.50 -12.01
C GLU A 171 4.82 13.79 -12.62
N ALA A 172 4.85 14.38 -13.81
CA ALA A 172 6.09 14.78 -14.47
C ALA A 172 6.77 15.96 -13.76
N ARG A 173 5.99 16.89 -13.20
CA ARG A 173 6.53 17.99 -12.37
C ARG A 173 7.15 17.45 -11.09
N ALA A 174 6.44 16.61 -10.36
CA ALA A 174 6.92 16.01 -9.11
C ALA A 174 8.21 15.22 -9.32
N TRP A 175 8.28 14.39 -10.37
CA TRP A 175 9.51 13.65 -10.67
C TRP A 175 10.70 14.57 -11.01
N ARG A 176 10.48 15.65 -11.75
CA ARG A 176 11.54 16.63 -12.07
C ARG A 176 12.06 17.33 -10.81
N GLU A 177 11.20 17.60 -9.83
CA GLU A 177 11.59 18.22 -8.55
C GLU A 177 12.36 17.26 -7.64
N TRP A 178 12.16 15.95 -7.82
CA TRP A 178 12.91 14.92 -7.10
C TRP A 178 14.35 14.70 -7.61
N LEU A 179 14.57 14.81 -8.94
CA LEU A 179 15.87 14.58 -9.57
C LEU A 179 16.90 15.67 -9.24
#